data_AF-N1RFM4-F1
#
_entry.id   AF-N1RFM4-F1
#
_cell.length_a   1.000
_cell.length_b   1.000
_cell.length_c   1.000
_cell.angle_alpha   90.00
_cell.angle_beta   90.00
_cell.angle_gamma   90.00
#
_symmetry.space_group_name_H-M   'P 1'
#
loop_
_entity.id
_entity.type
_entity.pdbx_description
1 polymer ?
#
loop_
_entity_poly.entity_id
_entity_poly.type
_entity_poly.pdbx_seq_one_letter_code
_entity_poly.pdbx_strand_id
1 'polypeptide(L)'
;MRTNPVRETKTGTQGDEKTFKDEKLWERRQAKWPKFVELATVRFLAWREHFNKSSEREVTRDNLPPLDILMVWHSFLLNPRLFSNTCSEEPLFSVKFPWNHIHNAIDNAEWVFGLPPAAAANYEEASEYSQLFRDYDSELAKQLRDAVIRQASFIDKMNSFMWVRSPALEGTIRRALARYQNFCKLLKISKTTVVPTLDIDLVWHTHQCTAKHYGQAMKLLTGKFVNHDDTIEKPQLGDGFGETRRLYRVYFGQEYRACGCWDCQALLTELERAMEDGQDVDMDRITAKVKEDVFYYRAVEWSRRHKTSLPKRPVARNS
;
A
#
# COMPACT_ATOMS: atom_id res chain seq x y z
N MET A 1 -6.56 -2.06 10.29
CA MET A 1 -7.87 -1.53 10.72
C MET A 1 -8.90 -2.62 11.04
N ARG A 2 -8.59 -3.93 10.84
CA ARG A 2 -9.48 -5.05 11.20
C ARG A 2 -9.07 -5.87 12.43
N THR A 3 -8.08 -5.44 13.22
CA THR A 3 -7.68 -6.13 14.44
C THR A 3 -8.45 -5.59 15.63
N ASN A 4 -9.26 -6.45 16.26
CA ASN A 4 -9.85 -6.15 17.55
C ASN A 4 -8.70 -5.80 18.52
N PRO A 5 -8.69 -4.61 19.14
CA PRO A 5 -7.63 -4.27 20.08
C PRO A 5 -7.57 -5.35 21.16
N VAL A 6 -6.39 -5.96 21.33
CA VAL A 6 -6.15 -6.90 22.41
C VAL A 6 -6.39 -6.14 23.70
N ARG A 7 -7.39 -6.58 24.47
CA ARG A 7 -7.69 -6.03 25.80
C ARG A 7 -6.57 -6.47 26.73
N GLU A 8 -5.47 -5.72 26.75
CA GLU A 8 -4.41 -5.94 27.72
C GLU A 8 -4.86 -5.37 29.07
N THR A 9 -5.05 -6.24 30.05
CA THR A 9 -5.05 -5.84 31.47
C THR A 9 -3.63 -5.40 31.79
N LYS A 10 -3.45 -4.13 32.14
CA LYS A 10 -2.14 -3.61 32.54
C LYS A 10 -2.09 -3.50 34.05
N THR A 11 -1.17 -4.21 34.68
CA THR A 11 -0.86 -4.05 36.10
C THR A 11 -0.05 -2.76 36.26
N GLY A 12 -0.58 -1.79 37.00
CA GLY A 12 0.12 -0.57 37.36
C GLY A 12 1.25 -0.85 38.33
N THR A 13 2.12 0.16 38.52
CA THR A 13 3.27 0.10 39.42
C THR A 13 2.92 -0.17 40.88
N GLN A 14 1.64 -0.05 41.27
CA GLN A 14 1.13 -0.36 42.61
C GLN A 14 0.39 -1.70 42.69
N GLY A 15 0.45 -2.53 41.64
CA GLY A 15 -0.29 -3.80 41.57
C GLY A 15 -1.75 -3.66 41.14
N ASP A 16 -2.20 -2.45 40.77
CA ASP A 16 -3.56 -2.17 40.33
C ASP A 16 -3.77 -2.60 38.87
N GLU A 17 -4.66 -3.57 38.64
CA GLU A 17 -5.04 -3.97 37.28
C GLU A 17 -5.96 -2.92 36.64
N LYS A 18 -5.54 -2.35 35.50
CA LYS A 18 -6.34 -1.45 34.68
C LYS A 18 -6.71 -2.12 33.37
N THR A 19 -8.01 -2.22 33.14
CA THR A 19 -8.58 -2.62 31.86
C THR A 19 -8.93 -1.37 31.05
N PHE A 20 -8.81 -1.45 29.72
CA PHE A 20 -9.25 -0.38 28.82
C PHE A 20 -10.73 -0.03 29.10
N LYS A 21 -11.01 1.22 29.50
CA LYS A 21 -12.33 1.64 30.02
C LYS A 21 -13.48 1.62 29.01
N ASP A 22 -13.20 1.66 27.71
CA ASP A 22 -14.23 1.73 26.67
C ASP A 22 -14.50 0.34 26.06
N GLU A 23 -15.45 -0.38 26.64
CA GLU A 23 -15.87 -1.71 26.16
C GLU A 23 -16.40 -1.69 24.73
N LYS A 24 -16.93 -0.56 24.27
CA LYS A 24 -17.51 -0.34 22.94
C LYS A 24 -16.53 0.32 21.97
N LEU A 25 -15.24 0.46 22.33
CA LEU A 25 -14.25 1.14 21.50
C LEU A 25 -14.17 0.55 20.09
N TRP A 26 -14.22 -0.79 19.98
CA TRP A 26 -14.17 -1.49 18.71
C TRP A 26 -15.40 -1.18 17.84
N GLU A 27 -16.61 -1.34 18.40
CA GLU A 27 -17.88 -1.01 17.73
C GLU A 27 -17.91 0.46 17.30
N ARG A 28 -17.48 1.37 18.18
CA ARG A 28 -17.36 2.80 17.88
C ARG A 28 -16.37 3.07 16.76
N ARG A 29 -15.22 2.39 16.72
CA ARG A 29 -14.24 2.51 15.61
C ARG A 29 -14.83 2.02 14.30
N GLN A 30 -15.53 0.89 14.31
CA GLN A 30 -16.23 0.38 13.12
C GLN A 30 -17.31 1.35 12.62
N ALA A 31 -18.03 2.02 13.51
CA ALA A 31 -19.03 3.03 13.14
C ALA A 31 -18.42 4.37 12.71
N LYS A 32 -17.28 4.77 13.27
CA LYS A 32 -16.60 6.05 12.96
C LYS A 32 -15.87 6.02 11.62
N TRP A 33 -15.32 4.87 11.25
CA TRP A 33 -14.50 4.77 10.03
C TRP A 33 -15.27 5.14 8.75
N PRO A 34 -16.48 4.61 8.48
CA PRO A 34 -17.25 5.02 7.30
C PRO A 34 -17.56 6.52 7.26
N LYS A 35 -17.89 7.13 8.41
CA LYS A 35 -18.14 8.58 8.51
C LYS A 35 -16.89 9.41 8.23
N PHE A 36 -15.73 8.95 8.71
CA PHE A 36 -14.45 9.58 8.38
C PHE A 36 -14.15 9.50 6.88
N VAL A 37 -14.36 8.34 6.26
CA VAL A 37 -14.17 8.16 4.82
C VAL A 37 -15.12 9.06 4.02
N GLU A 38 -16.36 9.22 4.48
CA GLU A 38 -17.34 10.13 3.88
C GLU A 38 -16.87 11.59 3.93
N LEU A 39 -16.41 12.07 5.11
CA LEU A 39 -15.78 13.39 5.28
C LEU A 39 -14.58 13.57 4.33
N ALA A 40 -13.70 12.57 4.28
CA ALA A 40 -12.51 12.59 3.43
C ALA A 40 -12.88 12.69 1.94
N THR A 41 -13.91 11.96 1.50
CA THR A 41 -14.40 12.01 0.11
C THR A 41 -14.93 13.38 -0.25
N VAL A 42 -15.73 14.00 0.61
CA VAL A 42 -16.24 15.37 0.38
C VAL A 42 -15.07 16.36 0.27
N ARG A 43 -14.09 16.27 1.18
CA ARG A 43 -12.87 17.10 1.14
C ARG A 43 -12.05 16.89 -0.13
N PHE A 44 -11.92 15.65 -0.59
CA PHE A 44 -11.23 15.34 -1.84
C PHE A 44 -11.93 15.93 -3.06
N LEU A 45 -13.26 15.84 -3.13
CA LEU A 45 -14.03 16.38 -4.25
C LEU A 45 -13.91 17.90 -4.33
N ALA A 46 -14.01 18.59 -3.18
CA ALA A 46 -13.78 20.03 -3.09
C ALA A 46 -12.35 20.42 -3.49
N TRP A 47 -11.34 19.68 -2.99
CA TRP A 47 -9.94 19.90 -3.35
C TRP A 47 -9.68 19.68 -4.85
N ARG A 48 -10.23 18.62 -5.44
CA ARG A 48 -10.12 18.33 -6.88
C ARG A 48 -10.70 19.47 -7.72
N GLU A 49 -11.89 19.95 -7.36
CA GLU A 49 -12.54 21.05 -8.06
C GLU A 49 -11.69 22.33 -8.00
N HIS A 50 -11.19 22.67 -6.81
CA HIS A 50 -10.29 23.81 -6.62
C HIS A 50 -8.99 23.66 -7.44
N PHE A 51 -8.33 22.51 -7.34
CA PHE A 51 -7.09 22.22 -8.05
C PHE A 51 -7.27 22.35 -9.57
N ASN A 52 -8.36 21.81 -10.12
CA ASN A 52 -8.65 21.86 -11.55
C ASN A 52 -8.96 23.28 -12.07
N LYS A 53 -9.48 24.17 -11.22
CA LYS A 53 -9.71 25.59 -11.54
C LYS A 53 -8.46 26.45 -11.36
N SER A 54 -7.50 25.99 -10.57
CA SER A 54 -6.26 26.71 -10.29
C SER A 54 -5.32 26.75 -11.50
N SER A 55 -4.25 27.54 -11.40
CA SER A 55 -3.12 27.55 -12.34
C SER A 55 -2.08 26.46 -12.04
N GLU A 56 -2.19 25.76 -10.91
CA GLU A 56 -1.25 24.73 -10.48
C GLU A 56 -1.36 23.47 -11.36
N ARG A 57 -0.21 22.87 -11.68
CA ARG A 57 -0.14 21.66 -12.52
C ARG A 57 0.65 20.52 -11.89
N GLU A 58 1.09 20.72 -10.66
CA GLU A 58 1.83 19.74 -9.87
C GLU A 58 1.52 19.90 -8.39
N VAL A 59 1.66 18.80 -7.65
CA VAL A 59 1.63 18.80 -6.20
C VAL A 59 3.07 18.79 -5.70
N THR A 60 3.42 19.86 -4.98
CA THR A 60 4.72 20.14 -4.38
C THR A 60 4.64 19.93 -2.87
N ARG A 61 5.69 20.34 -2.15
CA ARG A 61 5.71 20.36 -0.68
C ARG A 61 4.70 21.37 -0.10
N ASP A 62 4.48 22.49 -0.77
CA ASP A 62 3.78 23.65 -0.19
C ASP A 62 2.27 23.63 -0.46
N ASN A 63 1.81 22.80 -1.40
CA ASN A 63 0.39 22.55 -1.68
C ASN A 63 0.01 21.06 -1.49
N LEU A 64 0.81 20.31 -0.73
CA LEU A 64 0.55 18.89 -0.47
C LEU A 64 -0.78 18.72 0.28
N PRO A 65 -1.75 17.94 -0.24
CA PRO A 65 -3.00 17.78 0.46
C PRO A 65 -2.86 16.92 1.73
N PRO A 66 -3.76 17.08 2.71
CA PRO A 66 -3.81 16.27 3.91
C PRO A 66 -4.01 14.77 3.61
N LEU A 67 -3.67 13.93 4.58
CA LEU A 67 -3.66 12.47 4.44
C LEU A 67 -5.01 11.89 4.01
N ASP A 68 -6.13 12.47 4.46
CA ASP A 68 -7.47 12.01 4.13
C ASP A 68 -7.81 12.24 2.65
N ILE A 69 -7.45 13.39 2.10
CA ILE A 69 -7.55 13.72 0.66
C ILE A 69 -6.62 12.83 -0.15
N LEU A 70 -5.36 12.66 0.28
CA LEU A 70 -4.38 11.76 -0.37
C LEU A 70 -4.88 10.31 -0.41
N MET A 71 -5.49 9.84 0.67
CA MET A 71 -6.06 8.49 0.77
C MET A 71 -7.16 8.28 -0.28
N VAL A 72 -8.12 9.22 -0.38
CA VAL A 72 -9.19 9.12 -1.37
C VAL A 72 -8.63 9.21 -2.79
N TRP A 73 -7.71 10.13 -3.05
CA TRP A 73 -7.08 10.27 -4.37
C TRP A 73 -6.33 9.00 -4.79
N HIS A 74 -5.53 8.42 -3.88
CA HIS A 74 -4.84 7.17 -4.13
C HIS A 74 -5.82 6.04 -4.46
N SER A 75 -6.85 5.83 -3.63
CA SER A 75 -7.87 4.82 -3.90
C SER A 75 -8.63 5.05 -5.21
N PHE A 76 -8.79 6.31 -5.63
CA PHE A 76 -9.40 6.64 -6.91
C PHE A 76 -8.51 6.26 -8.10
N LEU A 77 -7.20 6.52 -8.02
CA LEU A 77 -6.22 6.10 -9.02
C LEU A 77 -6.17 4.58 -9.20
N LEU A 78 -6.44 3.82 -8.13
CA LEU A 78 -6.55 2.37 -8.15
C LEU A 78 -7.84 1.83 -8.79
N ASN A 79 -8.68 2.71 -9.33
CA ASN A 79 -9.75 2.35 -10.27
C ASN A 79 -9.51 3.09 -11.60
N PRO A 80 -8.57 2.61 -12.44
CA PRO A 80 -8.08 3.38 -13.58
C PRO A 80 -9.16 3.74 -14.59
N ARG A 81 -10.18 2.89 -14.76
CA ARG A 81 -11.29 3.18 -15.67
C ARG A 81 -12.19 4.28 -15.12
N LEU A 82 -12.57 4.21 -13.84
CA LEU A 82 -13.35 5.27 -13.23
C LEU A 82 -12.56 6.57 -13.26
N PHE A 83 -11.31 6.56 -12.83
CA PHE A 83 -10.45 7.76 -12.84
C PHE A 83 -10.31 8.37 -14.22
N SER A 84 -10.05 7.56 -15.25
CA SER A 84 -9.96 8.03 -16.63
C SER A 84 -11.28 8.60 -17.13
N ASN A 85 -12.40 7.93 -16.91
CA ASN A 85 -13.71 8.39 -17.40
C ASN A 85 -14.14 9.69 -16.72
N THR A 86 -13.76 9.91 -15.46
CA THR A 86 -14.14 11.10 -14.70
C THR A 86 -13.18 12.26 -14.90
N CYS A 87 -11.88 12.01 -15.03
CA CYS A 87 -10.87 13.06 -14.96
C CYS A 87 -10.12 13.32 -16.28
N SER A 88 -10.37 12.60 -17.39
CA SER A 88 -9.52 12.68 -18.61
C SER A 88 -9.33 14.10 -19.14
N GLU A 89 -10.35 14.95 -19.01
CA GLU A 89 -10.35 16.35 -19.47
C GLU A 89 -9.87 17.34 -18.40
N GLU A 90 -9.48 16.85 -17.22
CA GLU A 90 -9.07 17.67 -16.09
C GLU A 90 -7.54 17.75 -15.96
N PRO A 91 -6.99 18.89 -15.49
CA PRO A 91 -5.58 19.01 -15.18
C PRO A 91 -5.06 17.89 -14.28
N LEU A 92 -5.85 17.48 -13.28
CA LEU A 92 -5.51 16.42 -12.33
C LEU A 92 -5.11 15.09 -12.99
N PHE A 93 -5.64 14.76 -14.17
CA PHE A 93 -5.34 13.48 -14.84
C PHE A 93 -3.89 13.35 -15.30
N SER A 94 -3.21 14.47 -15.53
CA SER A 94 -1.79 14.49 -15.88
C SER A 94 -0.86 14.57 -14.68
N VAL A 95 -1.39 14.76 -13.46
CA VAL A 95 -0.60 14.87 -12.24
C VAL A 95 -0.16 13.50 -11.76
N LYS A 96 1.14 13.36 -11.43
CA LYS A 96 1.68 12.16 -10.80
C LYS A 96 1.38 12.19 -9.31
N PHE A 97 1.03 11.04 -8.73
CA PHE A 97 0.84 10.97 -7.28
C PHE A 97 2.16 11.34 -6.55
N PRO A 98 2.14 12.24 -5.56
CA PRO A 98 3.34 12.93 -5.06
C PRO A 98 4.13 12.12 -4.03
N TRP A 99 4.55 10.90 -4.39
CA TRP A 99 5.20 9.95 -3.48
C TRP A 99 6.41 10.52 -2.72
N ASN A 100 7.26 11.30 -3.39
CA ASN A 100 8.44 11.89 -2.75
C ASN A 100 8.06 12.90 -1.65
N HIS A 101 7.06 13.75 -1.91
CA HIS A 101 6.58 14.72 -0.92
C HIS A 101 5.86 14.04 0.25
N ILE A 102 5.07 12.99 -0.04
CA ILE A 102 4.44 12.16 0.99
C ILE A 102 5.49 11.48 1.86
N HIS A 103 6.50 10.85 1.26
CA HIS A 103 7.58 10.20 2.01
C HIS A 103 8.31 11.17 2.93
N ASN A 104 8.64 12.36 2.44
CA ASN A 104 9.31 13.40 3.24
C ASN A 104 8.42 13.99 4.35
N ALA A 105 7.09 13.85 4.23
CA ALA A 105 6.12 14.27 5.25
C ALA A 105 5.82 13.17 6.29
N ILE A 106 6.39 11.97 6.14
CA ILE A 106 6.21 10.87 7.10
C ILE A 106 7.42 10.80 8.03
N ASP A 107 7.16 10.90 9.33
CA ASP A 107 8.14 10.50 10.32
C ASP A 107 8.31 8.97 10.27
N ASN A 108 9.45 8.51 9.76
CA ASN A 108 9.73 7.08 9.61
C ASN A 108 10.01 6.35 10.93
N ALA A 109 10.13 7.03 12.07
CA ALA A 109 10.22 6.41 13.38
C ALA A 109 8.81 6.21 13.97
N GLU A 110 7.99 7.26 13.98
CA GLU A 110 6.67 7.27 14.62
C GLU A 110 5.53 6.88 13.67
N TRP A 111 5.79 6.77 12.35
CA TRP A 111 4.80 6.58 11.29
C TRP A 111 3.68 7.63 11.31
N VAL A 112 4.03 8.87 11.66
CA VAL A 112 3.10 10.00 11.71
C VAL A 112 3.28 10.82 10.44
N PHE A 113 2.19 11.04 9.70
CA PHE A 113 2.14 11.99 8.60
C PHE A 113 1.92 13.39 9.14
N GLY A 114 2.87 14.30 8.91
CA GLY A 114 2.79 15.70 9.28
C GLY A 114 2.82 16.59 8.05
N LEU A 115 1.79 17.43 7.88
CA LEU A 115 1.79 18.40 6.79
C LEU A 115 2.89 19.44 6.99
N PRO A 116 3.62 19.82 5.93
CA PRO A 116 4.47 21.00 5.95
C PRO A 116 3.66 22.25 6.34
N PRO A 117 4.21 23.20 7.13
CA PRO A 117 3.45 24.36 7.61
C PRO A 117 2.77 25.18 6.50
N ALA A 118 3.44 25.38 5.36
CA ALA A 118 2.89 26.08 4.21
C ALA A 118 1.65 25.36 3.64
N ALA A 119 1.72 24.03 3.52
CA ALA A 119 0.58 23.23 3.07
C ALA A 119 -0.54 23.22 4.11
N ALA A 120 -0.22 23.15 5.41
CA ALA A 120 -1.20 23.14 6.48
C ALA A 120 -2.07 24.41 6.49
N ALA A 121 -1.47 25.58 6.25
CA ALA A 121 -2.16 26.86 6.19
C ALA A 121 -3.31 26.90 5.15
N ASN A 122 -3.22 26.09 4.08
CA ASN A 122 -4.27 26.01 3.05
C ASN A 122 -5.54 25.28 3.52
N TYR A 123 -5.54 24.66 4.70
CA TYR A 123 -6.62 23.80 5.18
C TYR A 123 -7.10 24.13 6.61
N GLU A 124 -6.70 25.28 7.17
CA GLU A 124 -7.07 25.71 8.53
C GLU A 124 -8.50 26.30 8.64
N GLU A 125 -9.12 26.72 7.52
CA GLU A 125 -10.50 27.25 7.51
C GLU A 125 -11.55 26.13 7.42
N ALA A 126 -12.13 25.78 8.58
CA ALA A 126 -13.02 24.63 8.73
C ALA A 126 -14.53 24.94 8.59
N SER A 127 -14.93 26.19 8.29
CA SER A 127 -16.34 26.61 8.39
C SER A 127 -17.25 26.17 7.24
N GLU A 128 -16.71 25.65 6.13
CA GLU A 128 -17.51 25.32 4.93
C GLU A 128 -17.93 23.85 4.82
N TYR A 129 -17.44 22.95 5.69
CA TYR A 129 -17.67 21.51 5.54
C TYR A 129 -19.15 21.11 5.52
N SER A 130 -20.02 21.79 6.27
CA SER A 130 -21.46 21.48 6.32
C SER A 130 -22.19 21.79 5.02
N GLN A 131 -21.74 22.79 4.27
CA GLN A 131 -22.30 23.16 2.96
C GLN A 131 -21.87 22.10 1.92
N LEU A 132 -20.57 21.75 1.92
CA LEU A 132 -19.98 20.75 1.02
C LEU A 132 -20.70 19.39 1.11
N PHE A 133 -21.16 18.96 2.30
CA PHE A 133 -21.89 17.71 2.44
C PHE A 133 -23.17 17.62 1.63
N ARG A 134 -23.93 18.71 1.52
CA ARG A 134 -25.18 18.74 0.77
C ARG A 134 -24.93 18.70 -0.73
N ASP A 135 -23.81 19.26 -1.16
CA ASP A 135 -23.49 19.46 -2.57
C ASP A 135 -22.86 18.21 -3.22
N TYR A 136 -22.30 17.28 -2.42
CA TYR A 136 -21.56 16.12 -2.92
C TYR A 136 -22.21 14.74 -2.69
N ASP A 137 -23.52 14.64 -2.39
CA ASP A 137 -24.25 13.36 -2.43
C ASP A 137 -24.46 12.89 -3.88
N SER A 138 -23.37 12.43 -4.50
CA SER A 138 -23.30 11.96 -5.87
C SER A 138 -22.94 10.48 -5.94
N GLU A 139 -23.25 9.85 -7.08
CA GLU A 139 -22.83 8.47 -7.35
C GLU A 139 -21.30 8.33 -7.30
N LEU A 140 -20.56 9.33 -7.80
CA LEU A 140 -19.11 9.35 -7.70
C LEU A 140 -18.63 9.34 -6.25
N ALA A 141 -19.24 10.15 -5.37
CA ALA A 141 -18.87 10.16 -3.96
C ALA A 141 -19.07 8.77 -3.31
N LYS A 142 -20.17 8.07 -3.63
CA LYS A 142 -20.41 6.69 -3.17
C LYS A 142 -19.30 5.75 -3.64
N GLN A 143 -18.99 5.78 -4.93
CA GLN A 143 -17.94 4.95 -5.53
C GLN A 143 -16.55 5.19 -4.91
N LEU A 144 -16.21 6.44 -4.62
CA LEU A 144 -14.94 6.82 -3.97
C LEU A 144 -14.85 6.30 -2.53
N ARG A 145 -15.93 6.43 -1.74
CA ARG A 145 -15.96 5.88 -0.37
C ARG A 145 -15.76 4.37 -0.38
N ASP A 146 -16.48 3.68 -1.26
CA ASP A 146 -16.40 2.23 -1.35
C ASP A 146 -15.02 1.76 -1.80
N ALA A 147 -14.37 2.49 -2.72
CA ALA A 147 -13.00 2.23 -3.13
C ALA A 147 -12.02 2.31 -1.94
N VAL A 148 -12.09 3.36 -1.11
CA VAL A 148 -11.26 3.47 0.10
C VAL A 148 -11.48 2.29 1.05
N ILE A 149 -12.75 1.89 1.26
CA ILE A 149 -13.10 0.79 2.16
C ILE A 149 -12.53 -0.55 1.66
N ARG A 150 -12.59 -0.82 0.35
CA ARG A 150 -12.07 -2.07 -0.24
C ARG A 150 -10.55 -2.19 -0.08
N GLN A 151 -9.83 -1.08 -0.24
CA GLN A 151 -8.37 -1.03 -0.09
C GLN A 151 -7.88 -1.32 1.34
N ALA A 152 -8.72 -1.19 2.37
CA ALA A 152 -8.34 -1.49 3.75
C ALA A 152 -7.80 -2.92 3.93
N SER A 153 -8.34 -3.90 3.19
CA SER A 153 -7.89 -5.29 3.29
C SER A 153 -6.50 -5.52 2.68
N PHE A 154 -6.17 -4.78 1.61
CA PHE A 154 -4.85 -4.79 1.01
C PHE A 154 -3.83 -4.17 1.96
N ILE A 155 -4.15 -3.00 2.53
CA ILE A 155 -3.31 -2.30 3.52
C ILE A 155 -3.03 -3.19 4.73
N ASP A 156 -4.03 -3.88 5.26
CA ASP A 156 -3.85 -4.80 6.39
C ASP A 156 -2.90 -5.96 6.06
N LYS A 157 -2.93 -6.50 4.84
CA LYS A 157 -1.97 -7.52 4.37
C LYS A 157 -0.57 -6.94 4.21
N MET A 158 -0.43 -5.77 3.60
CA MET A 158 0.87 -5.11 3.44
C MET A 158 1.53 -4.81 4.79
N ASN A 159 0.74 -4.32 5.75
CA ASN A 159 1.21 -4.07 7.11
C ASN A 159 1.56 -5.34 7.88
N SER A 160 0.87 -6.46 7.63
CA SER A 160 1.19 -7.74 8.28
C SER A 160 2.50 -8.34 7.77
N PHE A 161 2.78 -8.21 6.46
CA PHE A 161 4.06 -8.59 5.88
C PHE A 161 5.19 -7.63 6.23
N MET A 162 4.90 -6.34 6.40
CA MET A 162 5.85 -5.32 6.85
C MET A 162 7.14 -5.27 6.02
N TRP A 163 7.05 -5.46 4.70
CA TRP A 163 8.24 -5.50 3.82
C TRP A 163 9.11 -4.25 3.93
N VAL A 164 8.52 -3.08 4.17
CA VAL A 164 9.24 -1.81 4.34
C VAL A 164 10.26 -1.81 5.49
N ARG A 165 10.14 -2.75 6.44
CA ARG A 165 11.10 -2.93 7.55
C ARG A 165 11.94 -4.20 7.42
N SER A 166 11.72 -4.98 6.36
CA SER A 166 12.45 -6.22 6.12
C SER A 166 13.90 -5.92 5.73
N PRO A 167 14.89 -6.71 6.22
CA PRO A 167 16.27 -6.62 5.72
C PRO A 167 16.39 -6.97 4.22
N ALA A 168 15.38 -7.64 3.66
CA ALA A 168 15.36 -8.10 2.27
C ALA A 168 14.54 -7.20 1.34
N LEU A 169 14.16 -5.98 1.77
CA LEU A 169 13.24 -5.11 1.04
C LEU A 169 13.60 -4.95 -0.45
N GLU A 170 14.86 -4.64 -0.75
CA GLU A 170 15.32 -4.43 -2.12
C GLU A 170 15.13 -5.67 -3.00
N GLY A 171 15.54 -6.85 -2.51
CA GLY A 171 15.33 -8.12 -3.20
C GLY A 171 13.85 -8.44 -3.38
N THR A 172 13.02 -8.17 -2.37
CA THR A 172 11.56 -8.33 -2.45
C THR A 172 10.97 -7.47 -3.56
N ILE A 173 11.32 -6.18 -3.62
CA ILE A 173 10.79 -5.27 -4.64
C ILE A 173 11.31 -5.63 -6.03
N ARG A 174 12.59 -5.99 -6.18
CA ARG A 174 13.16 -6.44 -7.46
C ARG A 174 12.40 -7.66 -8.01
N ARG A 175 12.15 -8.68 -7.18
CA ARG A 175 11.39 -9.87 -7.59
C ARG A 175 9.93 -9.52 -7.90
N ALA A 176 9.29 -8.65 -7.12
CA ALA A 176 7.94 -8.19 -7.39
C ALA A 176 7.82 -7.49 -8.76
N LEU A 177 8.79 -6.64 -9.11
CA LEU A 177 8.87 -5.96 -10.41
C LEU A 177 9.00 -6.96 -11.56
N ALA A 178 9.92 -7.93 -11.45
CA ALA A 178 10.09 -8.97 -12.47
C ALA A 178 8.81 -9.80 -12.65
N ARG A 179 8.15 -10.15 -11.55
CA ARG A 179 6.88 -10.89 -11.56
C ARG A 179 5.74 -10.06 -12.15
N TYR A 180 5.69 -8.76 -11.89
CA TYR A 180 4.73 -7.84 -12.52
C TYR A 180 4.93 -7.74 -14.04
N GLN A 181 6.17 -7.69 -14.52
CA GLN A 181 6.44 -7.72 -15.97
C GLN A 181 5.92 -9.02 -16.62
N ASN A 182 6.13 -10.16 -15.96
CA ASN A 182 5.56 -11.44 -16.42
C ASN A 182 4.04 -11.46 -16.33
N PHE A 183 3.45 -10.85 -15.31
CA PHE A 183 2.01 -10.68 -15.18
C PHE A 183 1.41 -9.85 -16.34
N CYS A 184 2.06 -8.77 -16.77
CA CYS A 184 1.65 -8.03 -17.97
C CYS A 184 1.66 -8.89 -19.24
N LYS A 185 2.64 -9.78 -19.40
CA LYS A 185 2.67 -10.76 -20.51
C LYS A 185 1.48 -11.73 -20.42
N LEU A 186 1.13 -12.20 -19.22
CA LEU A 186 -0.07 -13.02 -19.03
C LEU A 186 -1.36 -12.25 -19.40
N LEU A 187 -1.49 -10.99 -18.98
CA LEU A 187 -2.64 -10.15 -19.35
C LEU A 187 -2.80 -9.98 -20.87
N LYS A 188 -1.68 -9.99 -21.62
CA LYS A 188 -1.67 -9.93 -23.08
C LYS A 188 -2.17 -11.21 -23.73
N ILE A 189 -1.69 -12.36 -23.26
CA ILE A 189 -1.94 -13.66 -23.90
C ILE A 189 -3.20 -14.37 -23.38
N SER A 190 -3.63 -14.07 -22.15
CA SER A 190 -4.77 -14.71 -21.52
C SER A 190 -6.08 -14.13 -22.04
N LYS A 191 -7.03 -15.04 -22.31
CA LYS A 191 -8.44 -14.71 -22.61
C LYS A 191 -9.32 -14.71 -21.35
N THR A 192 -8.80 -15.19 -20.23
CA THR A 192 -9.49 -15.26 -18.94
C THR A 192 -8.92 -14.23 -17.96
N THR A 193 -9.65 -13.97 -16.88
CA THR A 193 -9.21 -13.10 -15.79
C THR A 193 -7.90 -13.62 -15.17
N VAL A 194 -6.89 -12.75 -15.13
CA VAL A 194 -5.59 -13.04 -14.51
C VAL A 194 -5.57 -12.39 -13.12
N VAL A 195 -5.25 -13.17 -12.10
CA VAL A 195 -5.36 -12.74 -10.69
C VAL A 195 -3.97 -12.46 -10.12
N PRO A 196 -3.65 -11.23 -9.67
CA PRO A 196 -2.31 -10.90 -9.16
C PRO A 196 -2.06 -11.53 -7.78
N THR A 197 -0.80 -11.87 -7.48
CA THR A 197 -0.34 -12.08 -6.10
C THR A 197 -0.08 -10.74 -5.41
N LEU A 198 0.04 -10.73 -4.07
CA LEU A 198 0.15 -9.49 -3.29
C LEU A 198 1.32 -8.58 -3.70
N ASP A 199 2.47 -9.17 -4.02
CA ASP A 199 3.67 -8.48 -4.53
C ASP A 199 3.46 -7.87 -5.91
N ILE A 200 2.81 -8.61 -6.82
CA ILE A 200 2.45 -8.13 -8.16
C ILE A 200 1.45 -6.97 -8.04
N ASP A 201 0.45 -7.12 -7.16
CA ASP A 201 -0.60 -6.13 -6.94
C ASP A 201 -0.04 -4.83 -6.36
N LEU A 202 0.95 -4.90 -5.45
CA LEU A 202 1.67 -3.72 -4.94
C LEU A 202 2.35 -2.93 -6.06
N VAL A 203 3.09 -3.60 -6.95
CA VAL A 203 3.75 -2.96 -8.09
C VAL A 203 2.70 -2.39 -9.05
N TRP A 204 1.63 -3.13 -9.28
CA TRP A 204 0.55 -2.69 -10.16
C TRP A 204 -0.15 -1.43 -9.62
N HIS A 205 -0.47 -1.37 -8.32
CA HIS A 205 -1.01 -0.18 -7.66
C HIS A 205 -0.08 1.02 -7.82
N THR A 206 1.23 0.79 -7.64
CA THR A 206 2.25 1.83 -7.82
C THR A 206 2.27 2.37 -9.26
N HIS A 207 2.18 1.49 -10.27
CA HIS A 207 2.12 1.89 -11.67
C HIS A 207 0.86 2.73 -11.99
N GLN A 208 -0.29 2.38 -11.40
CA GLN A 208 -1.56 3.10 -11.57
C GLN A 208 -1.52 4.54 -11.04
N CYS A 209 -0.62 4.85 -10.11
CA CYS A 209 -0.46 6.19 -9.51
C CYS A 209 0.09 7.27 -10.47
N THR A 210 0.23 6.93 -11.75
CA THR A 210 0.54 7.85 -12.85
C THR A 210 -0.43 7.65 -14.01
N ALA A 211 -1.73 7.89 -13.76
CA ALA A 211 -2.87 7.49 -14.61
C ALA A 211 -2.66 7.62 -16.12
N LYS A 212 -2.24 8.81 -16.61
CA LYS A 212 -1.96 9.04 -18.03
C LYS A 212 -0.91 8.08 -18.60
N HIS A 213 0.21 7.90 -17.89
CA HIS A 213 1.29 7.01 -18.30
C HIS A 213 0.88 5.54 -18.17
N TYR A 214 0.16 5.19 -17.10
CA TYR A 214 -0.38 3.86 -16.90
C TYR A 214 -1.25 3.40 -18.10
N GLY A 215 -2.19 4.25 -18.53
CA GLY A 215 -3.06 3.93 -19.67
C GLY A 215 -2.29 3.72 -20.98
N GLN A 216 -1.25 4.53 -21.22
CA GLN A 216 -0.38 4.39 -22.40
C GLN A 216 0.48 3.12 -22.31
N ALA A 217 1.14 2.89 -21.18
CA ALA A 217 2.00 1.75 -20.94
C ALA A 217 1.23 0.43 -21.03
N MET A 218 0.03 0.33 -20.44
CA MET A 218 -0.76 -0.90 -20.50
C MET A 218 -1.22 -1.24 -21.93
N LYS A 219 -1.53 -0.24 -22.76
CA LYS A 219 -1.82 -0.46 -24.18
C LYS A 219 -0.60 -1.05 -24.91
N LEU A 220 0.61 -0.55 -24.63
CA LEU A 220 1.84 -1.07 -25.22
C LEU A 220 2.19 -2.49 -24.73
N LEU A 221 2.12 -2.69 -23.41
CA LEU A 221 2.50 -3.95 -22.76
C LEU A 221 1.51 -5.07 -23.02
N THR A 222 0.21 -4.77 -23.05
CA THR A 222 -0.86 -5.77 -23.06
C THR A 222 -1.77 -5.73 -24.28
N GLY A 223 -1.62 -4.72 -25.14
CA GLY A 223 -2.49 -4.49 -26.31
C GLY A 223 -3.84 -3.85 -25.98
N LYS A 224 -4.15 -3.62 -24.70
CA LYS A 224 -5.45 -3.08 -24.25
C LYS A 224 -5.29 -2.21 -23.00
N PHE A 225 -6.31 -1.40 -22.71
CA PHE A 225 -6.41 -0.78 -21.40
C PHE A 225 -6.85 -1.82 -20.36
N VAL A 226 -6.11 -1.94 -19.27
CA VAL A 226 -6.41 -2.91 -18.19
C VAL A 226 -6.96 -2.14 -17.00
N ASN A 227 -8.19 -2.48 -16.61
CA ASN A 227 -8.77 -1.96 -15.37
C ASN A 227 -8.28 -2.79 -14.18
N HIS A 228 -8.17 -2.17 -13.01
CA HIS A 228 -8.05 -2.86 -11.73
C HIS A 228 -9.43 -2.86 -11.09
N ASP A 229 -10.18 -3.94 -11.32
CA ASP A 229 -11.53 -4.07 -10.79
C ASP A 229 -11.48 -4.86 -9.48
N ASP A 230 -11.43 -4.12 -8.36
CA ASP A 230 -11.42 -4.67 -7.02
C ASP A 230 -12.84 -4.98 -6.48
N THR A 231 -13.88 -4.84 -7.33
CA THR A 231 -15.28 -5.15 -6.98
C THR A 231 -15.66 -6.60 -7.29
N ILE A 232 -14.86 -7.32 -8.07
CA ILE A 232 -15.14 -8.70 -8.46
C ILE A 232 -15.16 -9.59 -7.21
N GLU A 233 -16.33 -10.13 -6.89
CA GLU A 233 -16.49 -10.97 -5.70
C GLU A 233 -15.77 -12.32 -5.87
N LYS A 234 -15.32 -12.91 -4.75
CA LYS A 234 -14.62 -14.21 -4.73
C LYS A 234 -15.32 -15.33 -5.51
N PRO A 235 -16.67 -15.48 -5.50
CA PRO A 235 -17.34 -16.51 -6.29
C PRO A 235 -17.20 -16.29 -7.81
N GLN A 236 -17.15 -15.04 -8.25
CA GLN A 236 -17.01 -14.66 -9.67
C GLN A 236 -15.58 -14.83 -10.18
N LEU A 237 -14.59 -14.85 -9.26
CA LEU A 237 -13.21 -15.17 -9.59
C LEU A 237 -13.01 -16.65 -9.94
N GLY A 238 -13.94 -17.55 -9.59
CA GLY A 238 -13.84 -18.99 -9.85
C GLY A 238 -12.49 -19.58 -9.44
N ASP A 239 -11.91 -20.45 -10.28
CA ASP A 239 -10.51 -20.90 -10.15
C ASP A 239 -9.53 -19.99 -10.92
N GLY A 240 -9.84 -18.69 -11.10
CA GLY A 240 -9.01 -17.75 -11.85
C GLY A 240 -7.59 -17.63 -11.30
N PHE A 241 -7.43 -17.80 -9.99
CA PHE A 241 -6.10 -17.88 -9.37
C PHE A 241 -5.35 -19.18 -9.73
N GLY A 242 -6.03 -20.33 -9.70
CA GLY A 242 -5.44 -21.61 -10.10
C GLY A 242 -5.02 -21.62 -11.57
N GLU A 243 -5.86 -21.07 -12.45
CA GLU A 243 -5.54 -20.93 -13.86
C GLU A 243 -4.39 -19.95 -14.10
N THR A 244 -4.38 -18.79 -13.41
CA THR A 244 -3.25 -17.86 -13.48
C THR A 244 -1.96 -18.55 -13.04
N ARG A 245 -2.00 -19.32 -11.95
CA ARG A 245 -0.85 -20.09 -11.46
C ARG A 245 -0.37 -21.10 -12.49
N ARG A 246 -1.29 -21.84 -13.12
CA ARG A 246 -0.97 -22.82 -14.16
C ARG A 246 -0.30 -22.15 -15.36
N LEU A 247 -0.89 -21.08 -15.87
CA LEU A 247 -0.35 -20.32 -17.00
C LEU A 247 1.05 -19.77 -16.67
N TYR A 248 1.22 -19.15 -15.49
CA TYR A 248 2.52 -18.61 -15.09
C TYR A 248 3.62 -19.69 -15.07
N ARG A 249 3.30 -20.90 -14.57
CA ARG A 249 4.24 -22.03 -14.58
C ARG A 249 4.57 -22.50 -15.99
N VAL A 250 3.58 -22.59 -16.88
CA VAL A 250 3.78 -23.01 -18.28
C VAL A 250 4.63 -22.00 -19.05
N TYR A 251 4.36 -20.71 -18.92
CA TYR A 251 5.03 -19.68 -19.72
C TYR A 251 6.39 -19.24 -19.19
N PHE A 252 6.62 -19.34 -17.88
CA PHE A 252 7.86 -18.81 -17.26
C PHE A 252 8.66 -19.86 -16.50
N GLY A 253 8.18 -21.10 -16.36
CA GLY A 253 8.88 -22.15 -15.60
C GLY A 253 9.03 -21.83 -14.11
N GLN A 254 8.21 -20.93 -13.57
CA GLN A 254 8.32 -20.41 -12.20
C GLN A 254 7.04 -20.69 -11.40
N GLU A 255 7.18 -20.86 -10.09
CA GLU A 255 6.01 -20.94 -9.21
C GLU A 255 5.32 -19.58 -9.06
N TYR A 256 4.00 -19.57 -9.24
CA TYR A 256 3.24 -18.34 -9.09
C TYR A 256 2.99 -17.97 -7.62
N ARG A 257 2.78 -18.96 -6.74
CA ARG A 257 2.59 -18.70 -5.32
C ARG A 257 3.94 -18.81 -4.61
N ALA A 258 4.43 -17.70 -4.08
CA ALA A 258 5.63 -17.64 -3.26
C ALA A 258 5.31 -17.16 -1.83
N CYS A 259 6.10 -17.59 -0.84
CA CYS A 259 6.00 -17.05 0.50
C CYS A 259 6.62 -15.64 0.56
N GLY A 260 5.86 -14.69 1.09
CA GLY A 260 6.29 -13.30 1.26
C GLY A 260 6.90 -12.99 2.62
N CYS A 261 7.09 -13.96 3.53
CA CYS A 261 7.63 -13.67 4.86
C CYS A 261 9.10 -13.21 4.80
N TRP A 262 9.56 -12.54 5.86
CA TRP A 262 10.93 -12.01 5.92
C TRP A 262 11.98 -13.09 5.75
N ASP A 263 11.79 -14.27 6.34
CA ASP A 263 12.75 -15.39 6.27
C ASP A 263 12.91 -15.87 4.82
N CYS A 264 11.79 -16.15 4.13
CA CYS A 264 11.83 -16.61 2.74
C CYS A 264 12.40 -15.55 1.81
N GLN A 265 12.02 -14.28 1.99
CA GLN A 265 12.49 -13.19 1.13
C GLN A 265 13.98 -12.89 1.36
N ALA A 266 14.46 -12.97 2.60
CA ALA A 266 15.87 -12.82 2.93
C ALA A 266 16.70 -13.99 2.41
N LEU A 267 16.23 -15.23 2.57
CA LEU A 267 16.87 -16.41 2.01
C LEU A 267 17.03 -16.32 0.49
N LEU A 268 15.96 -15.95 -0.22
CA LEU A 268 16.01 -15.76 -1.67
C LEU A 268 17.01 -14.67 -2.07
N THR A 269 17.05 -13.57 -1.31
CA THR A 269 17.96 -12.45 -1.61
C THR A 269 19.41 -12.85 -1.45
N GLU A 270 19.77 -13.56 -0.39
CA GLU A 270 21.14 -14.02 -0.16
C GLU A 270 21.54 -15.13 -1.14
N LEU A 271 20.61 -16.01 -1.51
CA LEU A 271 20.84 -17.02 -2.54
C LEU A 271 21.11 -16.39 -3.91
N GLU A 272 20.30 -15.41 -4.32
CA GLU A 272 20.50 -14.69 -5.58
C GLU A 272 21.87 -13.99 -5.61
N ARG A 273 22.28 -13.36 -4.51
CA ARG A 273 23.61 -12.74 -4.41
C ARG A 273 24.75 -13.75 -4.54
N ALA A 274 24.66 -14.88 -3.82
CA ALA A 274 25.68 -15.93 -3.91
C ALA A 274 25.82 -16.48 -5.34
N MET A 275 24.69 -16.65 -6.04
CA MET A 275 24.66 -17.08 -7.44
C MET A 275 25.23 -16.02 -8.40
N GLU A 276 24.91 -14.74 -8.19
CA GLU A 276 25.43 -13.62 -9.00
C GLU A 276 26.95 -13.46 -8.83
N ASP A 277 27.47 -13.68 -7.62
CA ASP A 277 28.90 -13.61 -7.31
C ASP A 277 29.69 -14.83 -7.84
N GLY A 278 29.01 -15.82 -8.43
CA GLY A 278 29.61 -17.05 -8.93
C GLY A 278 30.23 -17.92 -7.84
N GLN A 279 29.84 -17.72 -6.58
CA GLN A 279 30.33 -18.48 -5.43
C GLN A 279 29.63 -19.83 -5.34
N ASP A 280 30.35 -20.84 -4.83
CA ASP A 280 29.71 -22.09 -4.45
C ASP A 280 28.69 -21.81 -3.33
N VAL A 281 27.48 -22.34 -3.49
CA VAL A 281 26.35 -21.98 -2.62
C VAL A 281 26.43 -22.78 -1.33
N ASP A 282 26.99 -22.18 -0.29
CA ASP A 282 26.92 -22.70 1.09
C ASP A 282 25.58 -22.36 1.74
N MET A 283 24.63 -23.28 1.61
CA MET A 283 23.26 -23.12 2.14
C MET A 283 23.22 -23.01 3.67
N ASP A 284 24.13 -23.66 4.39
CA ASP A 284 24.15 -23.62 5.86
C ASP A 284 24.61 -22.24 6.33
N ARG A 285 25.68 -21.70 5.71
CA ARG A 285 26.16 -20.35 5.97
C ARG A 285 25.11 -19.29 5.63
N ILE A 286 24.46 -19.40 4.47
CA ILE A 286 23.40 -18.48 4.06
C ILE A 286 22.24 -18.52 5.07
N THR A 287 21.79 -19.71 5.45
CA THR A 287 20.67 -19.88 6.39
C THR A 287 21.00 -19.31 7.77
N ALA A 288 22.23 -19.55 8.27
CA ALA A 288 22.68 -18.99 9.54
C ALA A 288 22.68 -17.46 9.53
N LYS A 289 23.24 -16.85 8.47
CA LYS A 289 23.25 -15.39 8.29
C LYS A 289 21.84 -14.81 8.24
N VAL A 290 20.97 -15.39 7.41
CA VAL A 290 19.58 -14.92 7.26
C VAL A 290 18.82 -15.01 8.57
N LYS A 291 18.99 -16.11 9.33
CA LYS A 291 18.35 -16.27 10.64
C LYS A 291 18.78 -15.17 11.60
N GLU A 292 20.07 -14.85 11.68
CA GLU A 292 20.59 -13.79 12.54
C GLU A 292 20.06 -12.42 12.13
N ASP A 293 20.14 -12.07 10.84
CA ASP A 293 19.67 -10.78 10.33
C ASP A 293 18.17 -10.60 10.54
N VAL A 294 17.35 -11.57 10.15
CA VAL A 294 15.90 -11.48 10.31
C VAL A 294 15.51 -11.41 11.79
N PHE A 295 16.19 -12.16 12.68
CA PHE A 295 15.97 -12.07 14.12
C PHE A 295 16.29 -10.68 14.67
N TYR A 296 17.42 -10.09 14.28
CA TYR A 296 17.80 -8.74 14.67
C TYR A 296 16.76 -7.70 14.24
N TYR A 297 16.33 -7.71 12.97
CA TYR A 297 15.34 -6.75 12.48
C TYR A 297 13.97 -6.93 13.15
N ARG A 298 13.58 -8.18 13.48
CA ARG A 298 12.38 -8.44 14.29
C ARG A 298 12.50 -7.86 15.71
N ALA A 299 13.65 -7.99 16.35
CA ALA A 299 13.91 -7.41 17.67
C ALA A 299 13.89 -5.86 17.63
N VAL A 300 14.38 -5.25 16.54
CA VAL A 300 14.27 -3.81 16.30
C VAL A 300 12.80 -3.38 16.20
N GLU A 301 11.98 -4.06 15.39
CA GLU A 301 10.54 -3.74 15.28
C GLU A 301 9.78 -3.99 16.58
N TRP A 302 10.14 -5.04 17.32
CA TRP A 302 9.61 -5.26 18.65
C TRP A 302 9.92 -4.07 19.56
N SER A 303 11.18 -3.60 19.58
CA SER A 303 11.60 -2.49 20.44
C SER A 303 10.90 -1.18 20.06
N ARG A 304 10.74 -0.90 18.76
CA ARG A 304 9.96 0.24 18.26
C ARG A 304 8.52 0.22 18.76
N ARG A 305 7.83 -0.92 18.62
CA ARG A 305 6.42 -1.06 19.06
C ARG A 305 6.24 -0.89 20.57
N HIS A 306 7.22 -1.31 21.36
CA HIS A 306 7.19 -1.24 22.82
C HIS A 306 7.87 0.00 23.38
N LYS A 307 8.39 0.90 22.51
CA LYS A 307 9.12 2.12 22.88
C LYS A 307 10.29 1.83 23.83
N THR A 308 11.04 0.76 23.56
CA THR A 308 12.24 0.37 24.32
C THR A 308 13.52 0.70 23.54
N SER A 309 14.67 0.61 24.21
CA SER A 309 15.98 0.79 23.57
C SER A 309 16.19 -0.23 22.46
N LEU A 310 16.67 0.24 21.30
CA LEU A 310 16.96 -0.64 20.17
C LEU A 310 18.06 -1.66 20.53
N PRO A 311 17.96 -2.91 20.05
CA PRO A 311 19.00 -3.92 20.27
C PRO A 311 20.29 -3.49 19.56
N LYS A 312 21.43 -3.86 20.14
CA LYS A 312 22.73 -3.70 19.45
C LYS A 312 22.87 -4.84 18.44
N ARG A 313 23.28 -4.52 17.21
CA ARG A 313 23.62 -5.56 16.23
C ARG A 313 24.87 -6.29 16.72
N PRO A 314 24.87 -7.64 16.77
CA PRO A 314 26.09 -8.38 17.03
C PRO A 314 27.14 -7.97 15.99
N VAL A 315 28.32 -7.59 16.45
CA VAL A 315 29.46 -7.40 15.55
C VAL A 315 29.83 -8.79 15.06
N ALA A 316 29.80 -9.01 13.74
CA ALA A 316 30.23 -10.27 13.15
C ALA A 316 31.60 -10.62 13.73
N ARG A 317 31.69 -11.76 14.44
CA ARG A 317 32.99 -12.30 14.82
C ARG A 317 33.62 -12.74 13.51
N ASN A 318 34.67 -12.02 13.09
CA ASN A 318 35.56 -12.53 12.05
C ASN A 318 36.17 -13.82 12.60
N SER A 319 35.62 -14.96 12.20
CA SER A 319 36.20 -16.29 12.43
C SER A 319 36.77 -16.82 11.13
#